data_AF-A0A6I7LYN1-F1
#
_entry.id   AF-A0A6I7LYN1-F1
#
_cell.length_a   1.000
_cell.length_b   1.000
_cell.length_c   1.000
_cell.angle_alpha   90.00
_cell.angle_beta   90.00
_cell.angle_gamma   90.00
#
_symmetry.space_group_name_H-M   'P 1'
#
loop_
_entity.id
_entity.type
_entity.pdbx_description
1 polymer ?
#
loop_
_entity_poly.entity_id
_entity_poly.type
_entity_poly.pdbx_seq_one_letter_code
_entity_poly.pdbx_strand_id
1 'polypeptide(L)'
;MLKIFGNFSRLLRYRSLWLYLFLMKLIFSFLLVVPFFLESNGRLASSVHSGSLITDWNIGVLVELFTKQSELPVAFLLFIFAGGTIFAVLMQFLNGGIYFQIVSGEKEVIGRREFFAECGANFAMHLKIALFMMVVYLVLLPASLFLINMIGVAGQSLMGAAALVFLLIKGGIIFLIFLAASIFSDSVRAASAAHPDWPFKEILKSGSVFFRPNMTKALGIFLVTYVPFVLIWIAAESLSWGAVGLFGGMAGIVVEFLLFQVSSFARTGQKLWYLINFGLKYKDADPGRFLPEQVQLELD
;
A
#
# COMPACT_ATOMS: atom_id res chain seq x y z
N MET A 1 -4.42 -21.30 -11.33
CA MET A 1 -4.57 -21.10 -9.87
C MET A 1 -3.56 -21.90 -9.04
N LEU A 2 -3.33 -23.20 -9.31
CA LEU A 2 -2.36 -24.03 -8.57
C LEU A 2 -0.92 -23.46 -8.47
N LYS A 3 -0.43 -22.74 -9.49
CA LYS A 3 0.89 -22.07 -9.44
C LYS A 3 0.95 -20.88 -8.46
N ILE A 4 -0.16 -20.22 -8.14
CA ILE A 4 -0.20 -19.05 -7.25
C ILE A 4 0.01 -19.49 -5.79
N PHE A 5 -0.58 -20.62 -5.37
CA PHE A 5 -0.33 -21.24 -4.07
C PHE A 5 1.11 -21.76 -3.94
N GLY A 6 1.69 -22.31 -5.02
CA GLY A 6 3.12 -22.64 -5.08
C GLY A 6 4.04 -21.44 -4.80
N ASN A 7 3.58 -20.23 -5.13
CA ASN A 7 4.31 -18.98 -4.87
C ASN A 7 4.15 -18.46 -3.44
N PHE A 8 3.26 -19.02 -2.61
CA PHE A 8 3.23 -18.71 -1.18
C PHE A 8 4.49 -19.22 -0.46
N SER A 9 5.03 -20.38 -0.88
CA SER A 9 6.33 -20.86 -0.40
C SER A 9 7.48 -19.89 -0.70
N ARG A 10 7.39 -19.14 -1.82
CA ARG A 10 8.35 -18.07 -2.13
C ARG A 10 8.20 -16.92 -1.15
N LEU A 11 6.98 -16.46 -0.85
CA LEU A 11 6.74 -15.43 0.16
C LEU A 11 7.39 -15.77 1.51
N LEU A 12 7.29 -17.03 1.96
CA LEU A 12 7.92 -17.48 3.21
C LEU A 12 9.46 -17.41 3.19
N ARG A 13 10.10 -17.58 2.02
CA ARG A 13 11.54 -17.33 1.86
C ARG A 13 11.88 -15.85 2.02
N TYR A 14 10.97 -14.96 1.64
CA TYR A 14 11.07 -13.51 1.84
C TYR A 14 10.61 -13.04 3.22
N ARG A 15 10.47 -13.92 4.22
CA ARG A 15 9.97 -13.56 5.57
C ARG A 15 10.78 -12.47 6.27
N SER A 16 12.09 -12.41 6.03
CA SER A 16 12.96 -11.37 6.61
C SER A 16 12.66 -10.00 6.02
N LEU A 17 12.49 -9.92 4.70
CA LEU A 17 12.08 -8.70 4.01
C LEU A 17 10.65 -8.30 4.41
N TRP A 18 9.73 -9.26 4.52
CA TRP A 18 8.37 -9.00 4.99
C TRP A 18 8.37 -8.40 6.40
N LEU A 19 9.07 -9.03 7.35
CA LEU A 19 9.20 -8.53 8.72
C LEU A 19 9.84 -7.14 8.75
N TYR A 20 10.92 -6.94 7.99
CA TYR A 20 11.60 -5.64 7.89
C TYR A 20 10.65 -4.54 7.39
N LEU A 21 9.91 -4.78 6.31
CA LEU A 21 8.97 -3.80 5.77
C LEU A 21 7.81 -3.52 6.72
N PHE A 22 7.35 -4.52 7.48
CA PHE A 22 6.35 -4.31 8.52
C PHE A 22 6.91 -3.46 9.66
N LEU A 23 8.08 -3.81 10.21
CA LEU A 23 8.69 -3.07 11.31
C LEU A 23 8.98 -1.61 10.93
N MET A 24 9.45 -1.36 9.70
CA MET A 24 9.64 -0.01 9.18
C MET A 24 8.33 0.80 9.19
N LYS A 25 7.23 0.21 8.70
CA LYS A 25 5.91 0.87 8.75
C LYS A 25 5.44 1.09 10.18
N LEU A 26 5.63 0.11 11.04
CA LEU A 26 5.25 0.19 12.45
C LEU A 26 5.97 1.33 13.17
N ILE A 27 7.31 1.37 13.04
CA ILE A 27 8.15 2.43 13.61
C ILE A 27 7.71 3.79 13.06
N PHE A 28 7.49 3.89 11.75
CA PHE A 28 7.07 5.14 11.15
C PHE A 28 5.68 5.59 11.64
N SER A 29 4.72 4.67 11.75
CA SER A 29 3.40 4.94 12.33
C SER A 29 3.52 5.41 13.78
N PHE A 30 4.40 4.83 14.59
CA PHE A 30 4.64 5.30 15.96
C PHE A 30 5.27 6.70 15.99
N LEU A 31 6.27 6.95 15.14
CA LEU A 31 6.89 8.27 15.00
C LEU A 31 5.89 9.35 14.59
N LEU A 32 4.79 8.97 13.94
CA LEU A 32 3.71 9.91 13.63
C LEU A 32 2.64 9.98 14.72
N VAL A 33 2.10 8.85 15.14
CA VAL A 33 0.92 8.82 16.01
C VAL A 33 1.28 9.26 17.43
N VAL A 34 2.46 8.89 17.95
CA VAL A 34 2.83 9.18 19.35
C VAL A 34 3.00 10.67 19.60
N PRO A 35 3.78 11.45 18.81
CA PRO A 35 3.90 12.88 19.04
C PRO A 35 2.55 13.61 18.96
N PHE A 36 1.71 13.23 17.98
CA PHE A 36 0.37 13.79 17.86
C PHE A 36 -0.52 13.45 19.06
N PHE A 37 -0.47 12.21 19.54
CA PHE A 37 -1.21 11.78 20.72
C PHE A 37 -0.77 12.56 21.96
N LEU A 38 0.55 12.71 22.18
CA LEU A 38 1.09 13.47 23.32
C LEU A 38 0.68 14.94 23.27
N GLU A 39 0.75 15.57 22.08
CA GLU A 39 0.30 16.96 21.89
C GLU A 39 -1.21 17.10 22.16
N SER A 40 -2.02 16.21 21.58
CA SER A 40 -3.48 16.23 21.77
C SER A 40 -3.86 16.01 23.23
N ASN A 41 -3.20 15.07 23.90
CA ASN A 41 -3.40 14.79 25.31
C ASN A 41 -2.97 15.96 26.20
N GLY A 42 -1.84 16.60 25.89
CA GLY A 42 -1.37 17.80 26.59
C GLY A 42 -2.38 18.95 26.53
N ARG A 43 -2.99 19.18 25.37
CA ARG A 43 -4.03 20.23 25.21
C ARG A 43 -5.35 19.87 25.86
N LEU A 44 -5.69 18.58 25.92
CA LEU A 44 -6.90 18.10 26.58
C LEU A 44 -6.74 17.96 28.10
N ALA A 45 -5.51 17.96 28.64
CA ALA A 45 -5.24 17.84 30.07
C ALA A 45 -5.90 18.95 30.91
N SER A 46 -6.10 20.14 30.34
CA SER A 46 -6.82 21.26 30.97
C SER A 46 -8.30 21.35 30.60
N SER A 47 -8.82 20.38 29.84
CA SER A 47 -10.21 20.35 29.37
C SER A 47 -11.09 19.48 30.29
N VAL A 48 -12.41 19.58 30.09
CA VAL A 48 -13.41 18.70 30.74
C VAL A 48 -13.21 17.23 30.33
N HIS A 49 -12.50 16.99 29.23
CA HIS A 49 -12.20 15.66 28.69
C HIS A 49 -10.79 15.14 29.02
N SER A 50 -10.09 15.71 30.01
CA SER A 50 -8.70 15.35 30.36
C SER A 50 -8.50 13.87 30.74
N GLY A 51 -9.50 13.19 31.31
CA GLY A 51 -9.47 11.75 31.56
C GLY A 51 -9.92 10.89 30.37
N SER A 52 -10.73 11.45 29.47
CA SER A 52 -11.49 10.73 28.44
C SER A 52 -10.60 10.04 27.40
N LEU A 53 -9.49 10.64 26.98
CA LEU A 53 -8.65 10.07 25.91
C LEU A 53 -8.12 8.66 26.20
N ILE A 54 -7.90 8.32 27.47
CA ILE A 54 -7.32 7.03 27.89
C ILE A 54 -8.41 6.11 28.46
N THR A 55 -9.45 6.67 29.09
CA THR A 55 -10.48 5.87 29.77
C THR A 55 -11.79 5.74 28.99
N ASP A 56 -12.21 6.75 28.22
CA ASP A 56 -13.49 6.76 27.48
C ASP A 56 -13.44 7.65 26.22
N TRP A 57 -13.35 7.04 25.03
CA TRP A 57 -13.38 7.80 23.78
C TRP A 57 -14.81 8.25 23.43
N ASN A 58 -15.07 9.56 23.44
CA ASN A 58 -16.39 10.14 23.09
C ASN A 58 -16.26 11.15 21.94
N ILE A 59 -17.28 11.24 21.09
CA ILE A 59 -17.37 12.25 20.02
C ILE A 59 -17.26 13.69 20.54
N GLY A 60 -17.62 13.94 21.81
CA GLY A 60 -17.41 15.23 22.48
C GLY A 60 -15.94 15.67 22.51
N VAL A 61 -15.00 14.72 22.64
CA VAL A 61 -13.56 14.97 22.59
C VAL A 61 -13.15 15.48 21.20
N LEU A 62 -13.67 14.86 20.15
CA LEU A 62 -13.44 15.30 18.77
C LEU A 62 -14.02 16.70 18.55
N VAL A 63 -15.26 16.95 18.99
CA VAL A 63 -15.88 18.28 18.88
C VAL A 63 -15.03 19.33 19.60
N GLU A 64 -14.55 19.07 20.82
CA GLU A 64 -13.69 20.01 21.55
C GLU A 64 -12.36 20.26 20.83
N LEU A 65 -11.70 19.21 20.31
CA LEU A 65 -10.47 19.31 19.52
C LEU A 65 -10.67 20.11 18.23
N PHE A 66 -11.81 19.95 17.54
CA PHE A 66 -12.07 20.63 16.27
C PHE A 66 -12.66 22.05 16.42
N THR A 67 -13.35 22.35 17.53
CA THR A 67 -14.06 23.63 17.69
C THR A 67 -13.35 24.62 18.62
N LYS A 68 -12.77 24.15 19.74
CA LYS A 68 -12.11 25.03 20.72
C LYS A 68 -10.60 25.11 20.53
N GLN A 69 -10.01 24.10 19.91
CA GLN A 69 -8.57 24.02 19.64
C GLN A 69 -8.32 24.16 18.13
N SER A 70 -8.81 25.24 17.51
CA SER A 70 -8.84 25.43 16.04
C SER A 70 -7.48 25.29 15.33
N GLU A 71 -6.37 25.47 16.04
CA GLU A 71 -5.02 25.26 15.51
C GLU A 71 -4.59 23.79 15.47
N LEU A 72 -5.16 22.93 16.31
CA LEU A 72 -4.77 21.53 16.42
C LEU A 72 -5.14 20.70 15.16
N PRO A 73 -6.32 20.88 14.52
CA PRO A 73 -6.60 20.28 13.22
C PRO A 73 -5.59 20.67 12.14
N VAL A 74 -5.16 21.95 12.11
CA VAL A 74 -4.17 22.43 11.14
C VAL A 74 -2.81 21.80 11.42
N ALA A 75 -2.36 21.80 12.68
CA ALA A 75 -1.12 21.15 13.10
C ALA A 75 -1.13 19.65 12.79
N PHE A 76 -2.26 18.96 13.03
CA PHE A 76 -2.45 17.55 12.70
C PHE A 76 -2.33 17.29 11.20
N LEU A 77 -2.99 18.11 10.37
CA LEU A 77 -2.91 18.00 8.91
C LEU A 77 -1.48 18.24 8.41
N LEU A 78 -0.79 19.26 8.92
CA LEU A 78 0.61 19.53 8.58
C LEU A 78 1.52 18.38 9.01
N PHE A 79 1.27 17.80 10.17
CA PHE A 79 2.05 16.70 10.71
C PHE A 79 1.82 15.39 9.92
N ILE A 80 0.57 15.06 9.56
CA ILE A 80 0.25 13.98 8.63
C ILE A 80 0.88 14.24 7.28
N PHE A 81 0.85 15.47 6.77
CA PHE A 81 1.39 15.81 5.46
C PHE A 81 2.92 15.67 5.43
N ALA A 82 3.61 16.22 6.41
CA ALA A 82 5.06 16.12 6.55
C ALA A 82 5.48 14.66 6.75
N GLY A 83 4.82 13.95 7.66
CA GLY A 83 5.03 12.54 7.91
C GLY A 83 4.78 11.68 6.68
N GLY A 84 3.63 11.85 6.04
CA GLY A 84 3.25 11.16 4.81
C GLY A 84 4.24 11.41 3.68
N THR A 85 4.78 12.63 3.57
CA THR A 85 5.81 12.98 2.57
C THR A 85 7.11 12.24 2.84
N ILE A 86 7.61 12.27 4.08
CA ILE A 86 8.83 11.54 4.46
C ILE A 86 8.65 10.03 4.21
N PHE A 87 7.51 9.48 4.60
CA PHE A 87 7.17 8.08 4.33
C PHE A 87 7.16 7.76 2.85
N ALA A 88 6.52 8.61 2.03
CA ALA A 88 6.42 8.41 0.60
C ALA A 88 7.80 8.40 -0.08
N VAL A 89 8.69 9.30 0.34
CA VAL A 89 10.09 9.37 -0.12
C VAL A 89 10.86 8.12 0.30
N LEU A 90 10.79 7.74 1.58
CA LEU A 90 11.44 6.54 2.10
C LEU A 90 10.97 5.28 1.37
N MET A 91 9.67 5.19 1.08
CA MET A 91 9.11 4.09 0.30
C MET A 91 9.62 4.08 -1.15
N GLN A 92 9.86 5.24 -1.79
CA GLN A 92 10.48 5.25 -3.13
C GLN A 92 11.92 4.75 -3.11
N PHE A 93 12.68 5.07 -2.06
CA PHE A 93 14.02 4.52 -1.85
C PHE A 93 13.97 3.00 -1.68
N LEU A 94 13.15 2.49 -0.73
CA LEU A 94 12.99 1.05 -0.50
C LEU A 94 12.46 0.30 -1.72
N ASN A 95 11.59 0.94 -2.50
CA ASN A 95 11.07 0.33 -3.73
C ASN A 95 12.21 -0.06 -4.69
N GLY A 96 13.34 0.66 -4.71
CA GLY A 96 14.49 0.30 -5.57
C GLY A 96 14.97 -1.13 -5.35
N GLY A 97 15.32 -1.46 -4.10
CA GLY A 97 15.74 -2.82 -3.74
C GLY A 97 14.61 -3.84 -3.82
N ILE A 98 13.36 -3.47 -3.50
CA ILE A 98 12.20 -4.38 -3.59
C ILE A 98 11.95 -4.81 -5.03
N TYR A 99 11.91 -3.86 -5.97
CA TYR A 99 11.66 -4.17 -7.38
C TYR A 99 12.82 -4.92 -8.01
N PHE A 100 14.06 -4.56 -7.67
CA PHE A 100 15.24 -5.32 -8.08
C PHE A 100 15.14 -6.80 -7.64
N GLN A 101 14.93 -7.04 -6.34
CA GLN A 101 14.80 -8.39 -5.77
C GLN A 101 13.71 -9.23 -6.45
N ILE A 102 12.61 -8.58 -6.81
CA ILE A 102 11.41 -9.25 -7.30
C ILE A 102 11.49 -9.52 -8.80
N VAL A 103 12.11 -8.63 -9.57
CA VAL A 103 12.32 -8.79 -11.01
C VAL A 103 13.55 -9.67 -11.31
N SER A 104 14.58 -9.67 -10.45
CA SER A 104 15.72 -10.59 -10.59
C SER A 104 15.28 -12.04 -10.57
N GLY A 105 14.17 -12.35 -9.89
CA GLY A 105 13.61 -13.70 -9.79
C GLY A 105 14.48 -14.64 -8.95
N GLU A 106 15.44 -14.08 -8.20
CA GLU A 106 16.29 -14.83 -7.29
C GLU A 106 15.46 -15.60 -6.26
N LYS A 107 15.93 -16.81 -5.91
CA LYS A 107 15.21 -17.67 -4.97
C LYS A 107 15.39 -17.23 -3.53
N GLU A 108 16.45 -16.48 -3.25
CA GLU A 108 16.81 -15.99 -1.92
C GLU A 108 16.86 -14.46 -1.90
N VAL A 109 16.80 -13.91 -0.69
CA VAL A 109 16.93 -12.46 -0.47
C VAL A 109 18.38 -12.08 -0.72
N ILE A 110 18.61 -11.12 -1.62
CA ILE A 110 19.91 -10.53 -1.90
C ILE A 110 20.55 -9.97 -0.64
N GLY A 111 21.87 -9.89 -0.64
CA GLY A 111 22.62 -9.37 0.51
C GLY A 111 22.17 -7.95 0.88
N ARG A 112 22.18 -7.61 2.19
CA ARG A 112 21.76 -6.27 2.66
C ARG A 112 22.46 -5.13 1.91
N ARG A 113 23.76 -5.27 1.68
CA ARG A 113 24.57 -4.27 0.95
C ARG A 113 24.05 -4.05 -0.48
N GLU A 114 23.78 -5.14 -1.18
CA GLU A 114 23.24 -5.11 -2.55
C GLU A 114 21.83 -4.52 -2.57
N PHE A 115 20.96 -4.94 -1.64
CA PHE A 115 19.62 -4.39 -1.50
C PHE A 115 19.63 -2.86 -1.35
N PHE A 116 20.47 -2.32 -0.44
CA PHE A 116 20.55 -0.87 -0.23
C PHE A 116 21.27 -0.14 -1.37
N ALA A 117 22.21 -0.78 -2.06
CA ALA A 117 22.82 -0.22 -3.26
C ALA A 117 21.75 -0.03 -4.36
N GLU A 118 20.89 -1.03 -4.57
CA GLU A 118 19.79 -0.97 -5.54
C GLU A 118 18.67 -0.01 -5.11
N CYS A 119 18.43 0.15 -3.80
CA CYS A 119 17.58 1.22 -3.27
C CYS A 119 18.10 2.60 -3.69
N GLY A 120 19.40 2.84 -3.53
CA GLY A 120 20.03 4.11 -3.88
C GLY A 120 20.06 4.37 -5.39
N ALA A 121 20.47 3.37 -6.17
CA ALA A 121 20.59 3.48 -7.62
C ALA A 121 19.26 3.81 -8.30
N ASN A 122 18.17 3.17 -7.88
CA ASN A 122 16.85 3.35 -8.50
C ASN A 122 16.02 4.48 -7.86
N PHE A 123 16.48 5.10 -6.77
CA PHE A 123 15.70 6.07 -5.98
C PHE A 123 15.18 7.22 -6.83
N ALA A 124 16.06 7.88 -7.59
CA ALA A 124 15.68 9.04 -8.40
C ALA A 124 14.64 8.68 -9.48
N MET A 125 14.77 7.51 -10.09
CA MET A 125 13.81 7.02 -11.08
C MET A 125 12.46 6.71 -10.42
N HIS A 126 12.46 6.03 -9.28
CA HIS A 126 11.23 5.73 -8.54
C HIS A 126 10.53 6.97 -8.01
N LEU A 127 11.28 8.01 -7.63
CA LEU A 127 10.73 9.32 -7.28
C LEU A 127 10.06 9.97 -8.49
N LYS A 128 10.70 9.96 -9.67
CA LYS A 128 10.08 10.45 -10.92
C LYS A 128 8.79 9.70 -11.26
N ILE A 129 8.79 8.37 -11.11
CA ILE A 129 7.59 7.53 -11.30
C ILE A 129 6.50 7.97 -10.31
N ALA A 130 6.82 8.17 -9.04
CA ALA A 130 5.85 8.58 -8.03
C ALA A 130 5.26 9.97 -8.34
N LEU A 131 6.08 10.95 -8.72
CA LEU A 131 5.63 12.28 -9.12
C LEU A 131 4.70 12.21 -10.35
N PHE A 132 5.11 11.45 -11.37
CA PHE A 132 4.28 11.21 -12.56
C PHE A 132 2.94 10.58 -12.19
N MET A 133 2.95 9.55 -11.34
CA MET A 133 1.72 8.88 -10.91
C MET A 133 0.83 9.77 -10.06
N MET A 134 1.36 10.72 -9.29
CA MET A 134 0.52 11.72 -8.60
C MET A 134 -0.29 12.55 -9.60
N VAL A 135 0.33 12.98 -10.72
CA VAL A 135 -0.40 13.67 -11.79
C VAL A 135 -1.47 12.75 -12.40
N VAL A 136 -1.13 11.48 -12.67
CA VAL A 136 -2.09 10.48 -13.17
C VAL A 136 -3.27 10.32 -12.21
N TYR A 137 -3.03 10.18 -10.91
CA TYR A 137 -4.10 10.06 -9.91
C TYR A 137 -4.94 11.33 -9.78
N LEU A 138 -4.33 12.51 -9.89
CA LEU A 138 -5.02 13.80 -9.86
C LEU A 138 -5.97 13.97 -11.05
N VAL A 139 -5.65 13.37 -12.20
CA VAL A 139 -6.52 13.31 -13.38
C VAL A 139 -7.57 12.19 -13.28
N LEU A 140 -7.19 11.01 -12.77
CA LEU A 140 -8.10 9.87 -12.65
C LEU A 140 -9.21 10.10 -11.63
N LEU A 141 -8.94 10.83 -10.53
CA LEU A 141 -9.96 11.12 -9.52
C LEU A 141 -11.18 11.86 -10.12
N PRO A 142 -11.07 13.05 -10.73
CA PRO A 142 -12.22 13.73 -11.32
C PRO A 142 -12.82 12.95 -12.50
N ALA A 143 -12.00 12.26 -13.31
CA ALA A 143 -12.51 11.43 -14.41
C ALA A 143 -13.37 10.26 -13.91
N SER A 144 -12.93 9.57 -12.84
CA SER A 144 -13.69 8.48 -12.23
C SER A 144 -14.99 8.97 -11.59
N LEU A 145 -14.96 10.13 -10.91
CA LEU A 145 -16.16 10.77 -10.36
C LEU A 145 -17.14 11.17 -11.47
N PHE A 146 -16.65 11.71 -12.58
CA PHE A 146 -17.46 12.05 -13.74
C PHE A 146 -18.17 10.82 -14.32
N LEU A 147 -17.42 9.73 -14.58
CA LEU A 147 -17.98 8.47 -15.07
C LEU A 147 -19.05 7.90 -14.13
N ILE A 148 -18.83 7.99 -12.82
CA ILE A 148 -19.76 7.49 -11.82
C ILE A 148 -21.01 8.36 -11.68
N ASN A 149 -20.88 9.66 -11.88
CA ASN A 149 -22.01 10.58 -11.91
C ASN A 149 -22.87 10.37 -13.14
N MET A 150 -22.29 10.02 -14.30
CA MET A 150 -23.05 9.59 -15.48
C MET A 150 -23.88 8.34 -15.20
N ILE A 151 -23.32 7.36 -14.48
CA ILE A 151 -24.06 6.17 -14.02
C ILE A 151 -25.11 6.56 -12.94
N GLY A 152 -24.81 7.59 -12.15
CA GLY A 152 -25.59 8.06 -11.01
C GLY A 152 -26.99 8.58 -11.31
N VAL A 153 -27.24 9.08 -12.52
CA VAL A 153 -28.57 9.60 -12.93
C VAL A 153 -29.65 8.51 -12.84
N ALA A 154 -29.29 7.24 -12.99
CA ALA A 154 -30.23 6.11 -12.92
C ALA A 154 -30.56 5.63 -11.48
N GLY A 155 -29.78 6.03 -10.47
CA GLY A 155 -29.85 5.47 -9.12
C GLY A 155 -30.30 6.43 -8.02
N GLN A 156 -30.64 7.68 -8.35
CA GLN A 156 -31.00 8.71 -7.34
C GLN A 156 -32.30 8.41 -6.58
N SER A 157 -33.17 7.55 -7.12
CA SER A 157 -34.42 7.13 -6.50
C SER A 157 -34.32 5.83 -5.69
N LEU A 158 -33.15 5.19 -5.65
CA LEU A 158 -32.97 3.93 -4.90
C LEU A 158 -32.86 4.22 -3.40
N MET A 159 -33.55 3.42 -2.58
CA MET A 159 -33.47 3.44 -1.12
C MET A 159 -33.12 2.05 -0.56
N GLY A 160 -32.69 1.99 0.69
CA GLY A 160 -32.39 0.75 1.40
C GLY A 160 -31.28 -0.07 0.74
N ALA A 161 -31.44 -1.40 0.70
CA ALA A 161 -30.42 -2.33 0.20
C ALA A 161 -30.00 -2.07 -1.26
N ALA A 162 -30.91 -1.61 -2.11
CA ALA A 162 -30.61 -1.29 -3.50
C ALA A 162 -29.65 -0.10 -3.64
N ALA A 163 -29.79 0.92 -2.78
CA ALA A 163 -28.86 2.05 -2.73
C ALA A 163 -27.46 1.60 -2.29
N LEU A 164 -27.38 0.70 -1.31
CA LEU A 164 -26.10 0.13 -0.85
C LEU A 164 -25.39 -0.65 -1.96
N VAL A 165 -26.10 -1.54 -2.67
CA VAL A 165 -25.54 -2.30 -3.79
C VAL A 165 -25.06 -1.35 -4.89
N PHE A 166 -25.81 -0.30 -5.19
CA PHE A 166 -25.43 0.71 -6.17
C PHE A 166 -24.16 1.47 -5.75
N LEU A 167 -24.03 1.86 -4.47
CA LEU A 167 -22.81 2.47 -3.94
C LEU A 167 -21.60 1.52 -4.01
N LEU A 168 -21.80 0.23 -3.71
CA LEU A 168 -20.74 -0.77 -3.82
C LEU A 168 -20.27 -0.96 -5.26
N ILE A 169 -21.18 -0.96 -6.24
CA ILE A 169 -20.82 -1.01 -7.66
C ILE A 169 -20.00 0.21 -8.04
N LYS A 170 -20.44 1.41 -7.67
CA LYS A 170 -19.68 2.66 -7.91
C LYS A 170 -18.29 2.61 -7.29
N GLY A 171 -18.19 2.23 -6.02
CA GLY A 171 -16.93 2.04 -5.31
C GLY A 171 -16.03 1.01 -5.99
N GLY A 172 -16.61 -0.10 -6.47
CA GLY A 172 -15.92 -1.14 -7.23
C GLY A 172 -15.32 -0.61 -8.54
N ILE A 173 -16.04 0.24 -9.27
CA ILE A 173 -15.54 0.87 -10.50
C ILE A 173 -14.36 1.80 -10.19
N ILE A 174 -14.48 2.69 -9.19
CA ILE A 174 -13.36 3.55 -8.75
C ILE A 174 -12.15 2.67 -8.40
N PHE A 175 -12.39 1.66 -7.56
CA PHE A 175 -11.34 0.76 -7.10
C PHE A 175 -10.61 0.10 -8.26
N LEU A 176 -11.32 -0.40 -9.28
CA LEU A 176 -10.71 -1.02 -10.46
C LEU A 176 -9.88 -0.03 -11.29
N ILE A 177 -10.35 1.21 -11.47
CA ILE A 177 -9.61 2.26 -12.19
C ILE A 177 -8.30 2.58 -11.46
N PHE A 178 -8.37 2.83 -10.15
CA PHE A 178 -7.18 3.14 -9.35
C PHE A 178 -6.23 1.94 -9.23
N LEU A 179 -6.78 0.72 -9.18
CA LEU A 179 -5.99 -0.51 -9.19
C LEU A 179 -5.24 -0.67 -10.51
N ALA A 180 -5.88 -0.42 -11.65
CA ALA A 180 -5.22 -0.46 -12.96
C ALA A 180 -4.04 0.54 -13.02
N ALA A 181 -4.22 1.75 -12.50
CA ALA A 181 -3.16 2.76 -12.40
C ALA A 181 -2.02 2.32 -11.45
N SER A 182 -2.34 1.66 -10.32
CA SER A 182 -1.33 1.08 -9.44
C SER A 182 -0.51 0.00 -10.16
N ILE A 183 -1.16 -0.91 -10.88
CA ILE A 183 -0.49 -1.98 -11.63
C ILE A 183 0.40 -1.40 -12.74
N PHE A 184 -0.07 -0.35 -13.43
CA PHE A 184 0.76 0.36 -14.40
C PHE A 184 2.01 0.94 -13.71
N SER A 185 1.85 1.59 -12.56
CA SER A 185 2.98 2.12 -11.79
C SER A 185 3.99 1.02 -11.41
N ASP A 186 3.50 -0.15 -11.00
CA ASP A 186 4.32 -1.29 -10.64
C ASP A 186 5.05 -1.87 -11.88
N SER A 187 4.42 -1.83 -13.06
CA SER A 187 5.04 -2.21 -14.35
C SER A 187 6.20 -1.28 -14.71
N VAL A 188 6.03 0.02 -14.51
CA VAL A 188 7.06 1.03 -14.79
C VAL A 188 8.24 0.91 -13.80
N ARG A 189 7.97 0.60 -12.53
CA ARG A 189 9.03 0.34 -11.52
C ARG A 189 9.80 -0.95 -11.81
N ALA A 190 9.11 -1.99 -12.28
CA ALA A 190 9.75 -3.21 -12.71
C ALA A 190 10.67 -2.96 -13.92
N ALA A 191 10.21 -2.15 -14.89
CA ALA A 191 11.03 -1.74 -16.03
C ALA A 191 12.28 -0.97 -15.61
N SER A 192 12.18 -0.02 -14.66
CA SER A 192 13.38 0.68 -14.17
C SER A 192 14.36 -0.24 -13.46
N ALA A 193 13.87 -1.24 -12.72
CA ALA A 193 14.75 -2.21 -12.07
C ALA A 193 15.46 -3.14 -13.09
N ALA A 194 14.79 -3.47 -14.20
CA ALA A 194 15.35 -4.28 -15.28
C ALA A 194 16.34 -3.50 -16.17
N HIS A 195 16.12 -2.19 -16.34
CA HIS A 195 16.88 -1.32 -17.24
C HIS A 195 17.27 0.01 -16.56
N PRO A 196 18.21 0.00 -15.60
CA PRO A 196 18.53 1.18 -14.79
C PRO A 196 19.05 2.37 -15.62
N ASP A 197 19.70 2.10 -16.76
CA ASP A 197 20.32 3.12 -17.61
C ASP A 197 19.36 3.75 -18.62
N TRP A 198 18.11 3.27 -18.71
CA TRP A 198 17.16 3.78 -19.68
C TRP A 198 16.59 5.14 -19.26
N PRO A 199 16.38 6.05 -20.23
CA PRO A 199 15.71 7.31 -19.95
C PRO A 199 14.25 7.05 -19.55
N PHE A 200 13.68 7.94 -18.73
CA PHE A 200 12.33 7.80 -18.17
C PHE A 200 11.24 7.52 -19.22
N LYS A 201 11.36 8.08 -20.43
CA LYS A 201 10.44 7.84 -21.54
C LYS A 201 10.43 6.37 -21.98
N GLU A 202 11.60 5.75 -22.10
CA GLU A 202 11.71 4.33 -22.49
C GLU A 202 11.26 3.41 -21.35
N ILE A 203 11.51 3.79 -20.09
CA ILE A 203 10.96 3.11 -18.91
C ILE A 203 9.43 3.11 -18.92
N LEU A 204 8.79 4.26 -19.18
CA LEU A 204 7.33 4.37 -19.32
C LEU A 204 6.81 3.52 -20.47
N LYS A 205 7.50 3.54 -21.61
CA LYS A 205 7.15 2.75 -22.79
C LYS A 205 7.22 1.25 -22.48
N SER A 206 8.30 0.77 -21.89
CA SER A 206 8.45 -0.65 -21.52
C SER A 206 7.39 -1.08 -20.52
N GLY A 207 7.17 -0.29 -19.46
CA GLY A 207 6.10 -0.52 -18.50
C GLY A 207 4.72 -0.57 -19.16
N SER A 208 4.43 0.29 -20.15
CA SER A 208 3.18 0.27 -20.91
C SER A 208 3.05 -0.95 -21.83
N VAL A 209 4.13 -1.37 -22.48
CA VAL A 209 4.16 -2.53 -23.37
C VAL A 209 3.89 -3.81 -22.59
N PHE A 210 4.42 -3.91 -21.36
CA PHE A 210 4.10 -5.00 -20.45
C PHE A 210 2.66 -4.90 -19.92
N PHE A 211 2.24 -3.73 -19.44
CA PHE A 211 0.97 -3.51 -18.76
C PHE A 211 -0.24 -3.86 -19.64
N ARG A 212 -0.31 -3.33 -20.87
CA ARG A 212 -1.50 -3.45 -21.74
C ARG A 212 -1.95 -4.90 -21.99
N PRO A 213 -1.09 -5.83 -22.46
CA PRO A 213 -1.49 -7.21 -22.69
C PRO A 213 -1.66 -8.03 -21.39
N ASN A 214 -1.08 -7.58 -20.26
CA ASN A 214 -1.10 -8.32 -19.01
C ASN A 214 -2.07 -7.76 -17.95
N MET A 215 -2.80 -6.68 -18.24
CA MET A 215 -3.67 -5.99 -17.28
C MET A 215 -4.64 -6.94 -16.58
N THR A 216 -5.39 -7.75 -17.34
CA THR A 216 -6.37 -8.71 -16.78
C THR A 216 -5.69 -9.77 -15.90
N LYS A 217 -4.52 -10.25 -16.31
CA LYS A 217 -3.75 -11.23 -15.53
C LYS A 217 -3.22 -10.61 -14.24
N ALA A 218 -2.68 -9.39 -14.30
CA ALA A 218 -2.16 -8.67 -13.15
C ALA A 218 -3.28 -8.30 -12.16
N LEU A 219 -4.46 -7.91 -12.64
CA LEU A 219 -5.66 -7.72 -11.83
C LEU A 219 -6.06 -9.02 -11.15
N GLY A 220 -6.10 -10.14 -11.90
CA GLY A 220 -6.40 -11.45 -11.33
C GLY A 220 -5.42 -11.87 -10.22
N ILE A 221 -4.11 -11.66 -10.42
CA ILE A 221 -3.08 -11.91 -9.40
C ILE A 221 -3.33 -11.02 -8.17
N PHE A 222 -3.61 -9.74 -8.37
CA PHE A 222 -3.91 -8.83 -7.27
C PHE A 222 -5.12 -9.32 -6.47
N LEU A 223 -6.25 -9.61 -7.13
CA LEU A 223 -7.47 -10.06 -6.47
C LEU A 223 -7.26 -11.37 -5.69
N VAL A 224 -6.61 -12.37 -6.31
CA VAL A 224 -6.33 -13.66 -5.65
C VAL A 224 -5.44 -13.49 -4.43
N THR A 225 -4.43 -12.61 -4.48
CA THR A 225 -3.57 -12.36 -3.32
C THR A 225 -4.27 -11.48 -2.27
N TYR A 226 -5.18 -10.59 -2.69
CA TYR A 226 -5.88 -9.64 -1.83
C TYR A 226 -7.00 -10.29 -1.00
N VAL A 227 -7.73 -11.26 -1.57
CA VAL A 227 -8.84 -11.94 -0.88
C VAL A 227 -8.43 -12.53 0.49
N PRO A 228 -7.33 -13.30 0.62
CA PRO A 228 -6.88 -13.79 1.93
C PRO A 228 -6.64 -12.68 2.96
N PHE A 229 -6.07 -11.55 2.53
CA PHE A 229 -5.89 -10.39 3.41
C PHE A 229 -7.25 -9.82 3.86
N VAL A 230 -8.22 -9.67 2.94
CA VAL A 230 -9.56 -9.18 3.29
C VAL A 230 -10.23 -10.09 4.31
N LEU A 231 -10.10 -11.42 4.17
CA LEU A 231 -10.64 -12.37 5.14
C LEU A 231 -9.99 -12.22 6.53
N ILE A 232 -8.66 -12.07 6.58
CA ILE A 232 -7.94 -11.81 7.84
C ILE A 232 -8.39 -10.48 8.46
N TRP A 233 -8.53 -9.44 7.65
CA TRP A 233 -8.98 -8.13 8.12
C TRP A 233 -10.41 -8.18 8.67
N ILE A 234 -11.35 -8.83 7.97
CA ILE A 234 -12.73 -9.00 8.45
C ILE A 234 -12.76 -9.80 9.76
N ALA A 235 -11.95 -10.86 9.86
CA ALA A 235 -11.85 -11.65 11.09
C ALA A 235 -11.28 -10.80 12.25
N ALA A 236 -10.21 -10.05 12.00
CA ALA A 236 -9.61 -9.14 12.98
C ALA A 236 -10.59 -8.05 13.43
N GLU A 237 -11.33 -7.46 12.49
CA GLU A 237 -12.37 -6.47 12.79
C GLU A 237 -13.48 -7.09 13.65
N SER A 238 -14.00 -8.25 13.25
CA SER A 238 -15.05 -8.96 14.00
C SER A 238 -14.62 -9.30 15.43
N LEU A 239 -13.37 -9.73 15.60
CA LEU A 239 -12.78 -10.01 16.91
C LEU A 239 -12.55 -8.73 17.72
N SER A 240 -12.17 -7.63 17.08
CA SER A 240 -11.98 -6.33 17.73
C SER A 240 -13.28 -5.82 18.34
N TRP A 241 -14.38 -5.86 17.57
CA TRP A 241 -15.71 -5.46 18.05
C TRP A 241 -16.16 -6.30 19.26
N GLY A 242 -15.90 -7.61 19.23
CA GLY A 242 -16.16 -8.49 20.36
C GLY A 242 -15.29 -8.16 21.57
N ALA A 243 -14.00 -7.88 21.38
CA ALA A 243 -13.05 -7.59 22.44
C ALA A 243 -13.30 -6.25 23.14
N VAL A 244 -13.63 -5.20 22.39
CA VAL A 244 -13.99 -3.88 22.94
C VAL A 244 -15.26 -3.98 23.79
N GLY A 245 -16.24 -4.80 23.37
CA GLY A 245 -17.46 -5.05 24.14
C GLY A 245 -17.27 -5.96 25.37
N LEU A 246 -16.33 -6.93 25.33
CA LEU A 246 -16.14 -7.94 26.37
C LEU A 246 -15.15 -7.53 27.47
N PHE A 247 -14.03 -6.91 27.12
CA PHE A 247 -12.97 -6.61 28.09
C PHE A 247 -13.06 -5.19 28.66
N GLY A 248 -13.60 -4.24 27.88
CA GLY A 248 -13.63 -2.82 28.25
C GLY A 248 -12.24 -2.20 28.51
N GLY A 249 -12.19 -0.87 28.54
CA GLY A 249 -11.00 -0.12 28.96
C GLY A 249 -9.70 -0.49 28.24
N MET A 250 -8.57 -0.42 28.96
CA MET A 250 -7.23 -0.57 28.39
C MET A 250 -6.94 -1.98 27.83
N ALA A 251 -7.54 -3.03 28.41
CA ALA A 251 -7.36 -4.39 27.91
C ALA A 251 -8.00 -4.58 26.52
N GLY A 252 -9.20 -4.04 26.30
CA GLY A 252 -9.85 -4.03 24.99
C GLY A 252 -9.02 -3.29 23.94
N ILE A 253 -8.51 -2.10 24.28
CA ILE A 253 -7.66 -1.27 23.41
C ILE A 253 -6.38 -2.01 22.99
N VAL A 254 -5.74 -2.73 23.93
CA VAL A 254 -4.53 -3.52 23.61
C VAL A 254 -4.84 -4.66 22.65
N VAL A 255 -5.95 -5.38 22.86
CA VAL A 255 -6.37 -6.46 21.97
C VAL A 255 -6.69 -5.94 20.57
N GLU A 256 -7.46 -4.85 20.47
CA GLU A 256 -7.75 -4.17 19.22
C GLU A 256 -6.47 -3.75 18.50
N PHE A 257 -5.53 -3.11 19.21
CA PHE A 257 -4.24 -2.72 18.66
C PHE A 257 -3.47 -3.92 18.08
N LEU A 258 -3.40 -5.05 18.80
CA LEU A 258 -2.73 -6.26 18.33
C LEU A 258 -3.39 -6.84 17.08
N LEU A 259 -4.72 -6.86 17.02
CA LEU A 259 -5.48 -7.32 15.84
C LEU A 259 -5.24 -6.43 14.62
N PHE A 260 -5.15 -5.10 14.82
CA PHE A 260 -4.73 -4.17 13.78
C PHE A 260 -3.28 -4.42 13.33
N GLN A 261 -2.36 -4.75 14.24
CA GLN A 261 -0.98 -5.09 13.87
C GLN A 261 -0.91 -6.38 13.04
N VAL A 262 -1.70 -7.40 13.38
CA VAL A 262 -1.82 -8.63 12.58
C VAL A 262 -2.33 -8.30 11.17
N SER A 263 -3.35 -7.46 11.06
CA SER A 263 -3.88 -7.02 9.76
C SER A 263 -2.85 -6.24 8.95
N SER A 264 -2.11 -5.32 9.58
CA SER A 264 -1.04 -4.54 8.94
C SER A 264 0.13 -5.43 8.45
N PHE A 265 0.50 -6.43 9.28
CA PHE A 265 1.48 -7.44 8.91
C PHE A 265 1.01 -8.26 7.71
N ALA A 266 -0.22 -8.78 7.75
CA ALA A 266 -0.84 -9.53 6.66
C ALA A 266 -0.91 -8.71 5.36
N ARG A 267 -1.29 -7.43 5.44
CA ARG A 267 -1.31 -6.51 4.28
C ARG A 267 0.06 -6.35 3.63
N THR A 268 1.11 -6.25 4.44
CA THR A 268 2.48 -6.14 3.93
C THR A 268 2.91 -7.41 3.21
N GLY A 269 2.57 -8.58 3.77
CA GLY A 269 2.84 -9.88 3.15
C GLY A 269 2.07 -10.06 1.85
N GLN A 270 0.80 -9.65 1.83
CA GLN A 270 -0.02 -9.69 0.62
C GLN A 270 0.58 -8.84 -0.50
N LYS A 271 1.01 -7.60 -0.20
CA LYS A 271 1.62 -6.73 -1.23
C LYS A 271 2.90 -7.36 -1.77
N LEU A 272 3.73 -7.93 -0.91
CA LEU A 272 4.95 -8.61 -1.33
C LEU A 272 4.65 -9.85 -2.16
N TRP A 273 3.63 -10.63 -1.79
CA TRP A 273 3.19 -11.80 -2.55
C TRP A 273 2.69 -11.43 -3.94
N TYR A 274 1.89 -10.37 -4.05
CA TYR A 274 1.47 -9.79 -5.32
C TYR A 274 2.70 -9.42 -6.17
N LEU A 275 3.63 -8.64 -5.61
CA LEU A 275 4.81 -8.17 -6.33
C LEU A 275 5.69 -9.33 -6.78
N ILE A 276 5.93 -10.37 -5.97
CA ILE A 276 6.70 -11.56 -6.38
C ILE A 276 6.08 -12.21 -7.63
N ASN A 277 4.76 -12.42 -7.64
CA ASN A 277 4.09 -13.00 -8.80
C ASN A 277 4.16 -12.08 -10.03
N PHE A 278 4.02 -10.78 -9.81
CA PHE A 278 4.08 -9.76 -10.84
C PHE A 278 5.48 -9.66 -11.45
N GLY A 279 6.53 -9.58 -10.64
CA GLY A 279 7.92 -9.45 -11.08
C GLY A 279 8.41 -10.66 -11.86
N LEU A 280 8.02 -11.87 -11.46
CA LEU A 280 8.31 -13.07 -12.25
C LEU A 280 7.67 -12.99 -13.65
N LYS A 281 6.43 -12.48 -13.72
CA LYS A 281 5.76 -12.27 -15.00
C LYS A 281 6.40 -11.17 -15.83
N TYR A 282 6.88 -10.11 -15.18
CA TYR A 282 7.64 -9.07 -15.83
C TYR A 282 8.94 -9.63 -16.40
N LYS A 283 9.74 -10.34 -15.59
CA LYS A 283 11.00 -10.98 -16.00
C LYS A 283 10.81 -11.92 -17.20
N ASP A 284 9.74 -12.73 -17.19
CA ASP A 284 9.41 -13.63 -18.31
C ASP A 284 9.18 -12.86 -19.64
N ALA A 285 8.72 -11.61 -19.57
CA ALA A 285 8.39 -10.79 -20.73
C ALA A 285 9.52 -9.83 -21.15
N ASP A 286 10.24 -9.27 -20.17
CA ASP A 286 11.33 -8.32 -20.34
C ASP A 286 12.37 -8.55 -19.23
N PRO A 287 13.32 -9.47 -19.43
CA PRO A 287 14.31 -9.82 -18.41
C PRO A 287 15.35 -8.72 -18.17
N GLY A 288 15.53 -7.80 -19.11
CA GLY A 288 16.56 -6.75 -19.05
C GLY A 288 17.93 -7.27 -18.63
N ARG A 289 18.54 -6.64 -17.62
CA ARG A 289 19.83 -7.07 -17.06
C ARG A 289 19.84 -8.45 -16.37
N PHE A 290 18.69 -9.11 -16.26
CA PHE A 290 18.52 -10.42 -15.62
C PHE A 290 18.36 -11.56 -16.63
N LEU A 291 18.81 -11.36 -17.87
CA LEU A 291 18.97 -12.44 -18.83
C LEU A 291 19.79 -13.55 -18.15
N PRO A 292 19.32 -14.81 -18.18
CA PRO A 292 20.18 -15.91 -17.78
C PRO A 292 21.45 -15.80 -18.61
N GLU A 293 22.63 -15.90 -17.98
CA GLU A 293 23.91 -16.01 -18.69
C GLU A 293 23.71 -17.00 -19.83
N GLN A 294 23.52 -16.49 -21.04
CA GLN A 294 23.61 -17.31 -22.21
C GLN A 294 25.08 -17.66 -22.25
N VAL A 295 25.36 -18.91 -21.88
CA VAL A 295 26.47 -19.74 -22.32
C VAL A 295 27.32 -18.93 -23.28
N GLN A 296 28.48 -18.48 -22.81
CA GLN A 296 29.55 -18.07 -23.70
C GLN A 296 29.61 -19.15 -24.77
N LEU A 297 29.07 -18.86 -25.94
CA LEU A 297 29.37 -19.62 -27.14
C LEU A 297 30.85 -19.34 -27.30
N GLU A 298 31.67 -20.22 -26.73
CA GLU A 298 33.03 -20.46 -27.17
C GLU A 298 32.89 -20.73 -28.68
N LEU A 299 33.00 -19.64 -29.43
CA LEU A 299 33.32 -19.69 -30.83
C LEU A 299 34.81 -20.06 -30.86
N ASP A 300 35.07 -21.36 -30.76
CA ASP A 300 36.32 -21.97 -31.23
C ASP A 300 36.44 -21.80 -32.76
#